data_AF-A0A371J2C1-F1
#
_entry.id   AF-A0A371J2C1-F1
#
_cell.length_a   1.000
_cell.length_b   1.000
_cell.length_c   1.000
_cell.angle_alpha   90.00
_cell.angle_beta   90.00
_cell.angle_gamma   90.00
#
_symmetry.space_group_name_H-M   'P 1'
#
loop_
_entity.id
_entity.type
_entity.pdbx_description
1 polymer ?
#
loop_
_entity_poly.entity_id
_entity_poly.type
_entity_poly.pdbx_seq_one_letter_code
_entity_poly.pdbx_strand_id
1 'polypeptide(L)'
;MKKAFITSLILFVFMFSLVYLYNPINAYDTEFCSKNNIHLTQEEAKEILLKYNNKVDYIYKGDASEYPSLKSKNLEGYVFLPNVPTDIGYFVDKNNGNIYFFHPSGYLKQVPIKE
;
A
#
# COMPACT_ATOMS: atom_id res chain seq x y z
N MET A 1 -21.26 13.29 53.94
CA MET A 1 -21.21 13.48 52.47
C MET A 1 -19.88 14.13 52.09
N LYS A 2 -19.33 13.78 50.92
CA LYS A 2 -17.99 14.13 50.38
C LYS A 2 -16.88 13.16 50.78
N LYS A 3 -16.57 12.22 49.88
CA LYS A 3 -15.29 11.51 49.65
C LYS A 3 -15.59 10.14 48.99
N ALA A 4 -16.05 10.15 47.73
CA ALA A 4 -16.25 8.92 46.96
C ALA A 4 -16.21 9.11 45.44
N PHE A 5 -15.55 10.16 44.92
CA PHE A 5 -15.58 10.47 43.48
C PHE A 5 -14.21 10.62 42.81
N ILE A 6 -13.10 10.37 43.52
CA ILE A 6 -11.75 10.61 42.96
C ILE A 6 -11.10 9.32 42.43
N THR A 7 -11.58 8.12 42.79
CA THR A 7 -10.92 6.87 42.40
C THR A 7 -11.37 6.29 41.05
N SER A 8 -12.44 6.80 40.43
CA SER A 8 -12.94 6.24 39.15
C SER A 8 -12.35 6.92 37.89
N LEU A 9 -11.65 8.05 38.02
CA LEU A 9 -11.13 8.80 36.86
C LEU A 9 -9.74 8.32 36.41
N ILE A 10 -8.96 7.70 37.31
CA ILE A 10 -7.57 7.29 37.04
C ILE A 10 -7.51 5.97 36.24
N LEU A 11 -8.54 5.12 36.31
CA LEU A 11 -8.56 3.85 35.57
C LEU A 11 -8.93 4.03 34.07
N PHE A 12 -9.61 5.12 33.70
CA PHE A 12 -9.99 5.36 32.31
C PHE A 12 -8.85 5.96 31.47
N VAL A 13 -7.90 6.64 32.10
CA VAL A 13 -6.71 7.19 31.43
C VAL A 13 -5.74 6.09 31.01
N PHE A 14 -5.69 4.97 31.76
CA PHE A 14 -4.79 3.85 31.45
C PHE A 14 -5.29 2.94 30.32
N MET A 15 -6.59 2.97 29.99
CA MET A 15 -7.14 2.23 28.84
C MET A 15 -7.05 3.00 27.52
N PHE A 16 -6.92 4.33 27.56
CA PHE A 16 -6.70 5.11 26.34
C PHE A 16 -5.23 5.11 25.89
N SER A 17 -4.26 5.02 26.81
CA SER A 17 -2.83 5.05 26.44
C SER A 17 -2.34 3.78 25.73
N LEU A 18 -3.00 2.63 25.93
CA LEU A 18 -2.66 1.39 25.21
C LEU A 18 -3.17 1.36 23.76
N VAL A 19 -4.23 2.12 23.45
CA VAL A 19 -4.79 2.17 22.07
C VAL A 19 -3.90 2.98 21.12
N TYR A 20 -3.16 3.97 21.63
CA TYR A 20 -2.26 4.81 20.81
C TYR A 20 -0.92 4.15 20.47
N LEU A 21 -0.56 3.02 21.11
CA LEU A 21 0.68 2.30 20.83
C LEU A 21 0.55 1.19 19.77
N TYR A 22 -0.67 0.88 19.32
CA TYR A 22 -0.92 -0.09 18.24
C TYR A 22 -1.36 0.52 16.92
N ASN A 23 -1.55 1.84 16.87
CA ASN A 23 -1.68 2.55 15.62
C ASN A 23 -0.35 3.23 15.32
N PRO A 24 0.48 2.72 14.41
CA PRO A 24 1.46 3.58 13.77
C PRO A 24 0.67 4.64 13.00
N ILE A 25 0.44 5.77 13.66
CA ILE A 25 0.11 7.04 13.03
C ILE A 25 1.37 7.43 12.27
N ASN A 26 1.52 6.82 11.11
CA ASN A 26 2.36 7.33 10.06
C ASN A 26 1.58 8.51 9.47
N ALA A 27 1.71 9.67 10.12
CA ALA A 27 1.53 10.95 9.46
C ALA A 27 2.63 11.02 8.38
N TYR A 28 2.36 10.44 7.22
CA TYR A 28 3.24 10.51 6.06
C TYR A 28 2.61 11.49 5.10
N ASP A 29 3.37 12.55 4.85
CA ASP A 29 3.01 13.64 3.98
C ASP A 29 2.44 13.15 2.65
N THR A 30 1.40 13.85 2.20
CA THR A 30 0.71 13.62 0.93
C THR A 30 1.55 14.17 -0.23
N GLU A 31 2.84 13.85 -0.25
CA GLU A 31 3.80 14.30 -1.26
C GLU A 31 4.70 13.15 -1.74
N PHE A 32 4.13 11.96 -1.92
CA PHE A 32 4.92 10.83 -2.43
C PHE A 32 5.30 10.94 -3.92
N CYS A 33 4.84 11.98 -4.63
CA CYS A 33 5.24 12.19 -6.01
C CYS A 33 5.46 13.68 -6.34
N SER A 34 6.48 14.27 -5.73
CA SER A 34 7.11 15.47 -6.27
C SER A 34 8.64 15.29 -6.34
N LYS A 35 9.10 14.96 -7.55
CA LYS A 35 10.33 15.50 -8.13
C LYS A 35 11.65 15.10 -7.45
N ASN A 36 11.94 13.81 -7.42
CA ASN A 36 13.31 13.25 -7.51
C ASN A 36 13.20 11.89 -8.24
N ASN A 37 14.27 11.35 -8.83
CA ASN A 37 14.24 10.03 -9.47
C ASN A 37 13.96 8.95 -8.41
N ILE A 38 12.69 8.69 -8.13
CA ILE A 38 12.27 7.66 -7.18
C ILE A 38 12.31 6.35 -7.93
N HIS A 39 13.27 5.51 -7.58
CA HIS A 39 13.29 4.13 -8.00
C HIS A 39 12.76 3.32 -6.81
N LEU A 40 11.45 3.06 -6.83
CA LEU A 40 10.76 2.39 -5.74
C LEU A 40 11.40 1.04 -5.44
N THR A 41 11.40 0.67 -4.17
CA THR A 41 11.61 -0.71 -3.74
C THR A 41 10.34 -1.54 -3.92
N GLN A 42 10.48 -2.85 -3.81
CA GLN A 42 9.34 -3.77 -3.83
C GLN A 42 8.36 -3.46 -2.68
N GLU A 43 8.88 -3.13 -1.50
CA GLU A 43 8.11 -2.80 -0.31
C GLU A 43 7.31 -1.51 -0.52
N GLU A 44 7.95 -0.45 -1.04
CA GLU A 44 7.30 0.82 -1.35
C GLU A 44 6.19 0.64 -2.40
N ALA A 45 6.43 -0.18 -3.42
CA ALA A 45 5.41 -0.53 -4.41
C ALA A 45 4.21 -1.27 -3.80
N LYS A 46 4.46 -2.17 -2.84
CA LYS A 46 3.38 -2.84 -2.09
C LYS A 46 2.59 -1.85 -1.23
N GLU A 47 3.26 -0.90 -0.58
CA GLU A 47 2.59 0.14 0.21
C GLU A 47 1.69 1.02 -0.65
N ILE A 48 2.11 1.37 -1.87
CA ILE A 48 1.27 2.09 -2.84
C ILE A 48 -0.02 1.30 -3.15
N LEU A 49 0.08 -0.02 -3.35
CA LEU A 49 -1.10 -0.87 -3.57
C LEU A 49 -2.03 -0.91 -2.36
N LEU A 50 -1.48 -1.02 -1.15
CA LEU A 50 -2.26 -0.99 0.09
C LEU A 50 -2.95 0.35 0.30
N LYS A 51 -2.33 1.47 -0.08
CA LYS A 51 -2.96 2.81 -0.07
C LYS A 51 -4.12 2.88 -1.06
N TYR A 52 -3.96 2.28 -2.25
CA TYR A 52 -5.03 2.21 -3.25
C TYR A 52 -6.22 1.33 -2.81
N ASN A 53 -5.93 0.18 -2.20
CA ASN A 53 -6.95 -0.73 -1.68
C ASN A 53 -6.41 -1.61 -0.54
N ASN A 54 -6.66 -1.19 0.70
CA ASN A 54 -6.25 -1.91 1.91
C ASN A 54 -7.17 -3.09 2.30
N LYS A 55 -8.17 -3.44 1.47
CA LYS A 55 -9.11 -4.53 1.77
C LYS A 55 -8.55 -5.92 1.48
N VAL A 56 -7.43 -5.99 0.76
CA VAL A 56 -6.76 -7.24 0.39
C VAL A 56 -5.27 -7.10 0.63
N ASP A 57 -4.60 -8.21 0.91
CA ASP A 57 -3.14 -8.25 0.86
C ASP A 57 -2.67 -8.58 -0.56
N TYR A 58 -1.42 -8.22 -0.84
CA TYR A 58 -0.79 -8.37 -2.14
C TYR A 58 0.44 -9.27 -2.04
N ILE A 59 0.44 -10.33 -2.86
CA ILE A 59 1.50 -11.33 -2.93
C ILE A 59 2.42 -10.95 -4.08
N TYR A 60 3.71 -10.76 -3.79
CA TYR A 60 4.72 -10.50 -4.82
C TYR A 60 4.86 -11.69 -5.78
N LYS A 61 4.99 -11.40 -7.08
CA LYS A 61 5.06 -12.40 -8.16
C LYS A 61 6.25 -12.23 -9.09
N GLY A 62 7.15 -11.30 -8.84
CA GLY A 62 8.35 -11.09 -9.65
C GLY A 62 8.46 -9.69 -10.23
N ASP A 63 9.63 -9.43 -10.80
CA ASP A 63 9.96 -8.16 -11.44
C ASP A 63 9.39 -8.10 -12.85
N ALA A 64 9.18 -6.89 -13.38
CA ALA A 64 8.73 -6.67 -14.76
C ALA A 64 9.60 -7.36 -15.81
N SER A 65 10.89 -7.57 -15.52
CA SER A 65 11.85 -8.23 -16.40
C SER A 65 11.53 -9.72 -16.66
N GLU A 66 10.77 -10.35 -15.75
CA GLU A 66 10.32 -11.74 -15.83
C GLU A 66 9.10 -11.92 -16.74
N TYR A 67 8.43 -10.82 -17.11
CA TYR A 67 7.22 -10.82 -17.91
C TYR A 67 7.48 -10.24 -19.31
N PRO A 68 7.42 -11.05 -20.39
CA PRO A 68 7.69 -10.57 -21.75
C PRO A 68 6.82 -9.38 -22.19
N SER A 69 5.57 -9.32 -21.74
CA SER A 69 4.63 -8.25 -22.04
C SER A 69 4.99 -6.90 -21.40
N LEU A 70 5.68 -6.91 -20.25
CA LEU A 70 6.19 -5.70 -19.59
C LEU A 70 7.56 -5.33 -20.14
N LYS A 71 8.45 -6.32 -20.29
CA LYS A 71 9.79 -6.15 -20.86
C LYS A 71 9.77 -5.55 -22.27
N SER A 72 8.87 -6.03 -23.15
CA SER A 72 8.72 -5.51 -24.51
C SER A 72 8.27 -4.05 -24.58
N LYS A 73 7.68 -3.53 -23.49
CA LYS A 73 7.27 -2.13 -23.36
C LYS A 73 8.31 -1.27 -22.62
N ASN A 74 9.48 -1.84 -22.30
CA ASN A 74 10.51 -1.20 -21.47
C ASN A 74 9.96 -0.69 -20.14
N LEU A 75 9.01 -1.42 -19.55
CA LEU A 75 8.45 -1.14 -18.24
C LEU A 75 9.29 -1.82 -17.16
N GLU A 76 9.48 -1.11 -16.05
CA GLU A 76 10.26 -1.59 -14.92
C GLU A 76 9.46 -1.43 -13.63
N GLY A 77 9.55 -2.42 -12.75
CA GLY A 77 8.83 -2.43 -11.48
C GLY A 77 8.37 -3.82 -11.10
N TYR A 78 7.29 -3.90 -10.33
CA TYR A 78 6.97 -5.08 -9.54
C TYR A 78 5.56 -5.58 -9.84
N VAL A 79 5.41 -6.91 -9.94
CA VAL A 79 4.12 -7.56 -10.15
C VAL A 79 3.62 -8.17 -8.85
N PHE A 80 2.35 -7.92 -8.55
CA PHE A 80 1.65 -8.44 -7.39
C PHE A 80 0.34 -9.12 -7.80
N LEU A 81 -0.07 -10.14 -7.06
CA LEU A 81 -1.41 -10.74 -7.16
C LEU A 81 -2.16 -10.46 -5.86
N PRO A 82 -3.38 -9.91 -5.90
CA PRO A 82 -4.17 -9.75 -4.69
C PRO A 82 -4.54 -11.13 -4.13
N ASN A 83 -4.57 -11.28 -2.81
CA ASN A 83 -4.91 -12.54 -2.15
C ASN A 83 -6.44 -12.78 -2.13
N VAL A 84 -7.04 -12.86 -3.32
CA VAL A 84 -8.46 -13.16 -3.56
C VAL A 84 -8.58 -14.01 -4.84
N PRO A 85 -9.69 -14.74 -5.05
CA PRO A 85 -9.90 -15.49 -6.28
C PRO A 85 -10.01 -14.58 -7.51
N THR A 86 -8.90 -14.38 -8.22
CA THR A 86 -8.81 -13.60 -9.45
C THR A 86 -7.61 -14.03 -10.28
N ASP A 87 -7.68 -13.78 -11.57
CA ASP A 87 -6.60 -13.90 -12.56
C ASP A 87 -5.89 -12.56 -12.81
N ILE A 88 -6.46 -11.43 -12.38
CA ILE A 88 -5.89 -10.10 -12.60
C ILE A 88 -4.90 -9.75 -11.49
N GLY A 89 -3.65 -9.54 -11.90
CA GLY A 89 -2.60 -8.97 -11.07
C GLY A 89 -2.53 -7.45 -11.17
N TYR A 90 -1.58 -6.90 -10.43
CA TYR A 90 -1.21 -5.50 -10.47
C TYR A 90 0.26 -5.37 -10.81
N PHE A 91 0.58 -4.46 -11.72
CA PHE A 91 1.93 -4.00 -11.97
C PHE A 91 2.07 -2.60 -11.39
N VAL A 92 3.14 -2.35 -10.62
CA VAL A 92 3.50 -1.02 -10.13
C VAL A 92 4.80 -0.59 -10.79
N ASP A 93 4.75 0.49 -11.54
CA ASP A 93 5.92 1.07 -12.20
C ASP A 93 6.83 1.72 -11.14
N LYS A 94 8.07 1.24 -11.04
CA LYS A 94 8.98 1.67 -9.98
C LYS A 94 9.49 3.10 -10.15
N ASN A 95 9.33 3.71 -11.33
CA ASN A 95 9.87 5.04 -11.62
C ASN A 95 8.88 6.16 -11.29
N ASN A 96 7.58 5.84 -11.22
CA ASN A 96 6.52 6.84 -11.06
C ASN A 96 5.39 6.39 -10.12
N GLY A 97 5.40 5.15 -9.62
CA GLY A 97 4.38 4.63 -8.71
C GLY A 97 3.02 4.37 -9.35
N ASN A 98 2.89 4.49 -10.68
CA ASN A 98 1.64 4.22 -11.36
C ASN A 98 1.25 2.75 -11.20
N ILE A 99 -0.01 2.52 -10.87
CA ILE A 99 -0.60 1.20 -10.71
C ILE A 99 -1.31 0.82 -12.00
N TYR A 100 -1.12 -0.42 -12.45
CA TYR A 100 -1.79 -0.98 -13.61
C TYR A 100 -2.43 -2.31 -13.25
N PHE A 101 -3.66 -2.55 -13.73
CA PHE A 101 -4.16 -3.91 -13.87
C PHE A 101 -3.31 -4.65 -14.90
N PHE A 102 -2.90 -5.86 -14.57
CA PHE A 102 -1.94 -6.63 -15.37
C PHE A 102 -2.36 -8.09 -15.48
N HIS A 103 -2.20 -8.68 -16.67
CA HIS A 103 -2.26 -10.11 -16.88
C HIS A 103 -1.11 -10.55 -17.81
N PRO A 104 -0.45 -11.70 -17.57
CA PRO A 104 0.68 -12.17 -18.39
C PRO A 104 0.39 -12.31 -19.90
N SER A 105 -0.88 -12.45 -20.30
CA SER A 105 -1.30 -12.44 -21.72
C SER A 105 -1.01 -11.13 -22.46
N GLY A 106 -0.63 -10.07 -21.74
CA GLY A 106 -0.33 -8.75 -22.30
C GLY A 106 -1.40 -7.69 -22.04
N TYR A 107 -2.46 -8.04 -21.31
CA TYR A 107 -3.39 -7.04 -20.80
C TYR A 107 -2.69 -6.14 -19.79
N LEU A 108 -2.77 -4.83 -20.02
CA LEU A 108 -2.21 -3.80 -19.17
C LEU A 108 -3.12 -2.57 -19.24
N LYS A 109 -3.66 -2.13 -18.10
CA LYS A 109 -4.54 -0.97 -18.02
C LYS A 109 -4.22 -0.16 -16.77
N GLN A 110 -3.86 1.12 -16.94
CA GLN A 110 -3.61 2.00 -15.80
C GLN A 110 -4.86 2.13 -14.93
N VAL A 111 -4.67 2.06 -13.63
CA VAL A 111 -5.72 2.25 -12.64
C VAL A 111 -5.99 3.75 -12.51
N PRO A 112 -7.25 4.20 -12.59
CA PRO A 112 -7.58 5.60 -12.33
C PRO A 112 -7.34 5.95 -10.86
N ILE A 113 -6.76 7.12 -10.61
CA ILE A 113 -6.58 7.66 -9.26
C ILE A 113 -7.98 7.88 -8.68
N LYS A 114 -8.25 7.37 -7.47
CA LYS A 114 -9.47 7.71 -6.74
C LYS A 114 -9.24 9.07 -6.08
N GLU A 115 -9.98 10.07 -6.56
CA GLU A 115 -10.09 11.39 -5.90
C GLU A 115 -10.75 11.28 -4.52
#